data_AF-A0A2M7N8A8-F1
#
_entry.id   AF-A0A2M7N8A8-F1
#
_cell.length_a   1.000
_cell.length_b   1.000
_cell.length_c   1.000
_cell.angle_alpha   90.00
_cell.angle_beta   90.00
_cell.angle_gamma   90.00
#
_symmetry.space_group_name_H-M   'P 1'
#
loop_
_entity.id
_entity.type
_entity.pdbx_description
1 polymer ?
#
loop_
_entity_poly.entity_id
_entity_poly.type
_entity_poly.pdbx_seq_one_letter_code
_entity_poly.pdbx_strand_id
1 'polypeptide(L)'
;MVVDDLIFPPQTTQEQRKAIVSEFERIGLGTNDWQAILDELHGAQLSRTIKNPIGYARSMACRAAARQFHLEAGEGIAKQREMLRHLEATDETNTHPADQQSDDPSKLPFGIRSALERIRSNKLREASK
;
A
#
# COMPACT_ATOMS: atom_id res chain seq x y z
N MET A 1 19.29 13.66 2.27
CA MET A 1 18.58 12.48 1.73
C MET A 1 17.15 12.62 2.18
N VAL A 2 16.19 12.56 1.26
CA VAL A 2 14.78 12.78 1.60
C VAL A 2 14.26 11.50 2.29
N VAL A 3 13.93 11.62 3.56
CA VAL A 3 13.37 10.56 4.43
C VAL A 3 11.84 10.47 4.24
N ASP A 4 11.29 11.09 3.19
CA ASP A 4 9.83 11.28 3.01
C ASP A 4 9.05 9.98 2.75
N ASP A 5 9.72 8.87 2.42
CA ASP A 5 9.04 7.60 2.14
C ASP A 5 8.81 6.73 3.40
N LEU A 6 9.17 7.20 4.59
CA LEU A 6 8.93 6.46 5.82
C LEU A 6 7.45 6.47 6.22
N ILE A 7 6.90 5.27 6.41
CA ILE A 7 5.54 5.07 6.88
C ILE A 7 5.57 4.93 8.39
N PHE A 8 5.18 5.99 9.10
CA PHE A 8 5.07 6.00 10.56
C PHE A 8 3.74 5.45 11.05
N PRO A 9 3.68 4.85 12.26
CA PRO A 9 2.42 4.50 12.89
C PRO A 9 1.50 5.73 13.01
N PRO A 10 0.18 5.57 12.81
CA PRO A 10 -0.76 6.69 12.69
C PRO A 10 -0.81 7.58 13.94
N GLN A 11 -0.54 7.01 15.11
CA GLN A 11 -0.52 7.69 16.41
C GLN A 11 0.81 8.40 16.74
N THR A 12 1.77 8.43 15.82
CA THR A 12 3.06 9.10 16.02
C THR A 12 2.98 10.56 15.58
N THR A 13 3.14 11.50 16.53
CA THR A 13 3.09 12.95 16.25
C THR A 13 4.29 13.42 15.42
N GLN A 14 4.20 14.59 14.80
CA GLN A 14 5.30 15.12 13.97
C GLN A 14 6.59 15.32 14.76
N GLU A 15 6.51 15.75 16.02
CA GLU A 15 7.66 15.88 16.92
C GLU A 15 8.29 14.52 17.21
N GLN A 16 7.47 13.50 17.46
CA GLN A 16 7.94 12.14 17.68
C GLN A 16 8.61 11.56 16.43
N ARG A 17 8.06 11.80 15.24
CA ARG A 17 8.65 11.38 13.96
C ARG A 17 10.05 11.96 13.80
N LYS A 18 10.21 13.28 13.99
CA LYS A 18 11.51 13.97 13.93
C LYS A 18 12.50 13.41 14.95
N ALA A 19 12.04 13.17 16.19
CA ALA A 19 12.89 12.62 17.24
C ALA A 19 13.34 11.18 16.94
N ILE A 20 12.46 10.33 16.39
CA ILE A 20 12.80 8.96 15.98
C ILE A 20 13.85 8.96 14.88
N VAL A 21 13.67 9.79 13.84
CA VAL A 21 14.65 9.90 12.74
C VAL A 21 16.00 10.39 13.27
N SER A 22 16.00 11.40 14.14
CA SER A 22 17.23 11.89 14.76
C SER A 22 17.96 10.81 15.57
N GLU A 23 17.22 9.95 16.27
CA GLU A 23 17.82 8.81 16.98
C GLU A 23 18.41 7.76 16.02
N PHE A 24 17.76 7.48 14.89
CA PHE A 24 18.29 6.57 13.87
C PHE A 24 19.58 7.09 13.25
N GLU A 25 19.60 8.37 12.88
CA GLU A 25 20.79 9.06 12.36
C GLU A 25 21.93 9.06 13.39
N ARG A 26 21.63 9.39 14.65
CA ARG A 26 22.61 9.42 15.75
C ARG A 26 23.24 8.05 16.01
N ILE A 27 22.49 6.97 15.84
CA ILE A 27 22.98 5.59 15.99
C ILE A 27 23.82 5.17 14.77
N GLY A 28 23.70 5.87 13.64
CA GLY A 28 24.36 5.51 12.39
C GLY A 28 23.71 4.31 11.69
N LEU A 29 22.41 4.11 11.91
CA LEU A 29 21.68 3.00 11.32
C LEU A 29 21.46 3.23 9.83
N GLY A 30 21.67 2.20 9.00
CA GLY A 30 21.36 2.28 7.57
C GLY A 30 19.87 2.45 7.32
N THR A 31 19.50 3.23 6.29
CA THR A 31 18.09 3.55 6.00
C THR A 31 17.21 2.33 5.69
N ASN A 32 17.81 1.22 5.27
CA ASN A 32 17.10 -0.03 5.00
C ASN A 32 16.42 -0.61 6.25
N ASP A 33 16.99 -0.37 7.44
CA ASP A 33 16.46 -0.90 8.70
C ASP A 33 15.37 0.01 9.30
N TRP A 34 15.30 1.27 8.86
CA TRP A 34 14.43 2.28 9.48
C TRP A 34 12.96 1.90 9.34
N GLN A 35 12.53 1.49 8.15
CA GLN A 35 11.14 1.10 7.93
C GLN A 35 10.78 -0.18 8.70
N ALA A 36 11.69 -1.15 8.80
CA ALA A 36 11.44 -2.36 9.58
C ALA A 36 11.22 -2.05 11.07
N ILE A 37 11.97 -1.09 11.63
CA ILE A 37 11.78 -0.64 13.02
C ILE A 37 10.45 0.11 13.19
N LEU A 38 10.03 0.90 12.21
CA LEU A 38 8.73 1.57 12.25
C LEU A 38 7.56 0.57 12.16
N ASP A 39 7.70 -0.46 11.33
CA ASP A 39 6.73 -1.56 11.24
C ASP A 39 6.65 -2.32 12.58
N GLU A 40 7.80 -2.58 13.22
CA GLU A 40 7.89 -3.18 14.56
C GLU A 40 7.18 -2.34 15.62
N LEU A 41 7.43 -1.02 15.62
CA LEU A 41 6.74 -0.10 16.53
C LEU A 41 5.23 -0.10 16.29
N HIS A 42 4.79 -0.11 15.03
CA HIS A 42 3.37 -0.14 14.70
C HIS A 42 2.71 -1.43 15.21
N GLY A 43 3.30 -2.59 14.90
CA GLY A 43 2.80 -3.88 15.38
C GLY A 43 2.76 -3.97 16.91
N ALA A 44 3.79 -3.46 17.59
CA ALA A 44 3.81 -3.41 19.05
C ALA A 44 2.70 -2.52 19.62
N GLN A 45 2.38 -1.40 18.96
CA GLN A 45 1.29 -0.53 19.40
C GLN A 45 -0.11 -1.12 19.16
N LEU A 46 -0.28 -2.01 18.17
CA LEU A 46 -1.54 -2.73 17.96
C LEU A 46 -1.83 -3.76 19.06
N SER A 47 -0.78 -4.35 19.64
CA SER A 47 -0.92 -5.35 20.72
C SER A 47 -0.94 -4.75 22.12
N ARG A 48 -0.32 -3.58 22.33
CA ARG A 48 -0.24 -2.93 23.65
C ARG A 48 0.00 -1.43 23.59
N THR A 49 -0.32 -0.74 24.66
CA THR A 49 0.00 0.69 24.81
C THR A 49 1.51 0.90 24.99
N ILE A 50 2.14 1.61 24.05
CA ILE A 50 3.53 2.05 24.13
C ILE A 50 3.58 3.50 24.61
N LYS A 51 3.97 3.70 25.88
CA LYS A 51 4.04 5.05 26.50
C LYS A 51 5.16 5.93 25.93
N ASN A 52 6.24 5.33 25.45
CA ASN A 52 7.40 6.03 24.91
C ASN A 52 7.80 5.43 23.55
N PRO A 53 7.19 5.88 22.44
CA PRO A 53 7.48 5.36 21.11
C PRO A 53 8.91 5.69 20.65
N ILE A 54 9.46 6.85 21.05
CA ILE A 54 10.83 7.27 20.70
C ILE A 54 11.84 6.31 21.35
N GLY A 55 11.69 6.05 22.65
CA GLY A 55 12.56 5.12 23.38
C GLY A 55 12.46 3.68 22.86
N TYR A 56 11.27 3.26 22.45
CA TYR A 56 11.07 1.96 21.82
C TYR A 56 11.84 1.85 20.50
N ALA A 57 11.63 2.80 19.58
CA ALA A 57 12.32 2.83 18.29
C ALA A 57 13.84 2.89 18.45
N ARG A 58 14.33 3.72 19.39
CA ARG A 58 15.76 3.79 19.73
C ARG A 58 16.31 2.44 20.20
N SER A 59 15.59 1.73 21.07
CA SER A 59 16.01 0.41 21.56
C SER A 59 16.12 -0.60 20.42
N MET A 60 15.15 -0.60 19.50
CA MET A 60 15.20 -1.45 18.30
C MET A 60 16.34 -1.06 17.36
N ALA A 61 16.59 0.24 17.17
CA ALA A 61 17.72 0.73 16.39
C ALA A 61 19.08 0.32 16.96
N CYS A 62 19.25 0.36 18.29
CA CYS A 62 20.46 -0.15 18.94
C CYS A 62 20.64 -1.65 18.68
N ARG A 63 19.56 -2.45 18.73
CA ARG A 63 19.61 -3.88 18.40
C ARG A 63 19.94 -4.10 16.93
N ALA A 64 19.42 -3.28 16.03
CA ALA A 64 19.70 -3.38 14.60
C ALA A 64 21.16 -3.08 14.28
N ALA A 65 21.72 -2.01 14.87
CA ALA A 65 23.14 -1.69 14.77
C ALA A 65 24.04 -2.83 15.31
N ALA A 66 23.57 -3.54 16.34
CA ALA A 66 24.24 -4.72 16.88
C ALA A 66 23.98 -6.03 16.10
N ARG A 67 23.22 -5.99 14.99
CA ARG A 67 22.76 -7.16 14.21
C ARG A 67 21.96 -8.18 15.03
N GLN A 68 21.23 -7.70 16.03
CA GLN A 68 20.39 -8.49 16.93
C GLN A 68 18.90 -8.17 16.77
N PHE A 69 18.55 -7.26 15.87
CA PHE A 69 17.17 -6.93 15.57
C PHE A 69 16.55 -8.00 14.68
N HIS A 70 15.38 -8.47 15.10
CA HIS A 70 14.50 -9.31 14.31
C HIS A 70 13.12 -8.65 14.34
N LEU A 71 12.46 -8.64 13.20
CA LEU A 71 11.09 -8.17 13.10
C LEU A 71 10.16 -9.23 13.70
N GLU A 72 9.34 -8.85 14.68
CA GLU A 72 8.46 -9.78 15.39
C GLU A 72 7.03 -9.25 15.37
N ALA A 73 6.74 -8.20 16.15
CA ALA A 73 5.40 -7.61 16.19
C ALA A 73 5.05 -6.95 14.85
N GLY A 74 6.05 -6.45 14.13
CA GLY A 74 5.88 -5.74 12.86
C GLY A 74 5.72 -6.63 11.63
N GLU A 75 5.81 -7.96 11.73
CA GLU A 75 5.79 -8.84 10.54
C GLU A 75 4.53 -8.65 9.69
N GLY A 76 3.35 -8.55 10.33
CA GLY A 76 2.08 -8.35 9.64
C GLY A 76 2.04 -7.00 8.91
N ILE A 77 2.59 -5.95 9.52
CA ILE A 77 2.66 -4.60 8.94
C ILE A 77 3.59 -4.60 7.74
N ALA A 78 4.77 -5.21 7.86
CA ALA A 78 5.73 -5.29 6.76
C ALA A 78 5.17 -6.06 5.55
N LYS A 79 4.50 -7.20 5.80
CA LYS A 79 3.83 -7.99 4.75
C LYS A 79 2.72 -7.19 4.07
N GLN A 80 1.89 -6.48 4.83
CA GLN A 80 0.83 -5.64 4.28
C GLN A 80 1.41 -4.51 3.41
N ARG A 81 2.48 -3.85 3.87
CA ARG A 81 3.18 -2.80 3.12
C ARG A 81 3.81 -3.33 1.84
N GLU A 82 4.41 -4.51 1.86
CA GLU A 82 4.94 -5.16 0.67
C GLU A 82 3.85 -5.52 -0.33
N MET A 83 2.74 -6.11 0.15
CA MET A 83 1.58 -6.41 -0.69
C MET A 83 1.01 -5.16 -1.37
N LEU A 84 0.87 -4.05 -0.64
CA LEU A 84 0.39 -2.78 -1.21
C LEU A 84 1.33 -2.24 -2.29
N ARG A 85 2.64 -2.26 -2.06
CA ARG A 85 3.64 -1.88 -3.07
C ARG A 85 3.56 -2.75 -4.33
N HIS A 86 3.32 -4.06 -4.19
CA HIS A 86 3.14 -4.94 -5.34
C HIS A 86 1.85 -4.64 -6.11
N LEU A 87 0.76 -4.31 -5.39
CA LEU A 87 -0.51 -3.98 -6.00
C LEU A 87 -0.41 -2.70 -6.84
N GLU A 88 0.22 -1.66 -6.28
CA GLU A 88 0.51 -0.40 -6.97
C GLU A 88 1.40 -0.63 -8.20
N ALA A 89 2.46 -1.44 -8.07
CA ALA A 89 3.34 -1.75 -9.21
C ALA A 89 2.61 -2.52 -10.33
N THR A 90 1.67 -3.42 -10.00
CA THR A 90 0.86 -4.11 -11.02
C THR A 90 -0.16 -3.19 -11.70
N ASP A 91 -0.69 -2.20 -10.99
CA ASP A 91 -1.65 -1.23 -11.54
C ASP A 91 -0.94 -0.26 -12.51
N GLU A 92 0.29 0.16 -12.18
CA GLU A 92 1.12 0.98 -13.07
C GLU A 92 1.48 0.24 -14.37
N THR A 93 1.77 -1.07 -14.32
CA THR A 93 2.01 -1.87 -15.54
C THR A 93 0.77 -2.17 -16.38
N ASN A 94 -0.44 -1.93 -15.84
CA ASN A 94 -1.70 -2.06 -16.59
C ASN A 94 -2.14 -0.76 -17.27
N THR A 95 -1.35 0.31 -17.20
CA THR A 95 -1.54 1.48 -18.10
C THR A 95 -0.97 1.21 -19.50
N HIS A 96 -1.57 0.25 -20.20
CA HIS A 96 -1.44 0.16 -21.66
C HIS A 96 -2.42 1.17 -22.32
N PRO A 97 -2.00 1.95 -23.33
CA PRO A 97 -2.89 2.85 -24.06
C PRO A 97 -3.66 2.07 -25.14
N ALA A 98 -4.80 1.49 -24.80
CA ALA A 98 -5.88 1.04 -25.70
C ALA A 98 -7.01 0.54 -24.77
N ASP A 99 -8.20 1.13 -24.72
CA ASP A 99 -9.11 1.20 -25.85
C ASP A 99 -9.87 2.53 -25.88
N GLN A 100 -9.55 3.36 -26.87
CA GLN A 100 -10.61 4.01 -27.62
C GLN A 100 -11.38 2.90 -28.33
N GLN A 101 -12.32 2.27 -27.62
CA GLN A 101 -13.27 1.35 -28.21
C GLN A 101 -14.13 2.18 -29.15
N SER A 102 -13.73 2.23 -30.41
CA SER A 102 -14.62 2.63 -31.50
C SER A 102 -15.77 1.63 -31.48
N ASP A 103 -16.96 2.12 -31.11
CA ASP A 103 -18.24 1.41 -31.11
C ASP A 103 -18.60 1.00 -32.55
N ASP A 104 -17.87 0.04 -33.13
CA ASP A 104 -18.24 -0.60 -34.38
C ASP A 104 -19.01 -1.91 -34.05
N PRO A 105 -20.36 -1.89 -34.12
CA PRO A 105 -21.20 -3.06 -33.79
C PRO A 105 -20.98 -4.26 -34.73
N SER A 106 -20.20 -4.10 -35.80
CA SER A 106 -19.86 -5.14 -36.77
C SER A 106 -19.00 -6.27 -36.18
N LYS A 107 -18.25 -5.99 -35.11
CA LYS A 107 -17.23 -6.89 -34.55
C LYS A 107 -17.72 -7.81 -33.44
N LEU A 108 -18.98 -7.71 -33.05
CA LEU A 108 -19.54 -8.55 -32.00
C LEU A 108 -19.74 -10.01 -32.48
N PRO A 109 -19.51 -11.03 -31.64
CA PRO A 109 -19.85 -12.42 -31.95
C PRO A 109 -21.33 -12.56 -32.32
N PHE A 110 -21.65 -13.41 -33.31
CA PHE A 110 -23.01 -13.53 -33.88
C PHE A 110 -24.11 -13.68 -32.83
N GLY A 111 -23.89 -14.52 -31.80
CA GLY A 111 -24.86 -14.73 -30.73
C GLY A 111 -25.18 -13.47 -29.92
N ILE A 112 -24.20 -12.58 -29.74
CA ILE A 112 -24.36 -11.32 -28.99
C ILE A 112 -25.08 -10.29 -29.87
N ARG A 113 -24.78 -10.23 -31.17
CA ARG A 113 -25.51 -9.37 -32.12
C ARG A 113 -26.99 -9.74 -32.18
N SER A 114 -27.32 -11.02 -32.34
CA SER A 114 -28.70 -11.48 -32.41
C SER A 114 -29.48 -11.23 -31.11
N ALA A 115 -28.83 -11.33 -29.94
CA ALA A 115 -29.45 -11.02 -28.67
C ALA A 115 -29.79 -9.52 -28.55
N LEU A 116 -28.85 -8.64 -28.93
CA LEU A 116 -29.05 -7.19 -28.93
C LEU A 116 -30.13 -6.74 -29.91
N GLU A 117 -30.18 -7.30 -31.12
CA GLU A 117 -31.24 -6.99 -32.08
C GLU A 117 -32.63 -7.40 -31.60
N ARG A 118 -32.76 -8.58 -30.96
CA ARG A 118 -34.03 -9.00 -30.36
C ARG A 118 -34.49 -8.05 -29.25
N ILE A 119 -33.57 -7.64 -28.37
CA ILE A 119 -33.88 -6.70 -27.29
C ILE A 119 -34.32 -5.35 -27.86
N ARG A 120 -33.62 -4.83 -28.87
CA ARG A 120 -33.96 -3.56 -29.52
C ARG A 120 -35.32 -3.62 -30.21
N SER A 121 -35.61 -4.74 -30.87
CA SER A 121 -36.88 -4.97 -31.59
C SER A 121 -38.06 -5.08 -30.63
N ASN A 122 -37.89 -5.76 -29.48
CA ASN A 122 -38.93 -5.81 -28.45
C ASN A 122 -39.19 -4.44 -27.83
N LYS A 123 -38.13 -3.67 -27.55
CA LYS A 123 -38.25 -2.34 -26.94
C LYS A 123 -38.97 -1.33 -27.85
N LEU A 124 -38.76 -1.42 -29.17
CA LEU A 124 -39.49 -0.61 -30.15
C LEU A 124 -40.96 -1.02 -30.27
N ARG A 125 -41.27 -2.31 -30.08
CA ARG A 125 -42.64 -2.83 -30.14
C ARG A 125 -43.47 -2.49 -28.90
N GLU A 126 -42.83 -2.35 -27.74
CA GLU A 126 -43.46 -1.89 -26.50
C GLU A 126 -43.68 -0.36 -26.48
N ALA A 127 -42.85 0.41 -27.19
CA ALA A 127 -42.98 1.86 -27.29
C ALA A 127 -44.03 2.34 -28.33
N SER A 128 -44.66 1.43 -29.08
CA SER A 128 -45.71 1.73 -30.07
C SER A 128 -47.08 1.15 -29.69
N LYS A 129 -47.33 0.90 -28.41
CA LYS A 129 -48.64 0.55 -27.85
C LYS A 129 -49.14 1.63 -26.90
#